data_AF-A0AAV4I4B0-F1
#
_entry.id   AF-A0AAV4I4B0-F1
#
_cell.length_a   1.000
_cell.length_b   1.000
_cell.length_c   1.000
_cell.angle_alpha   90.00
_cell.angle_beta   90.00
_cell.angle_gamma   90.00
#
_symmetry.space_group_name_H-M   'P 1'
#
loop_
_entity.id
_entity.type
_entity.pdbx_description
1 polymer ?
#
loop_
_entity_poly.entity_id
_entity_poly.type
_entity_poly.pdbx_seq_one_letter_code
_entity_poly.pdbx_strand_id
1 'polypeptide(L)'
;MHIVESRWRLFGHILRRDKDFPVNKAMQAYFNQMACRYRGKPTTTLPVLTNKEISQAYSHMKLKTSNDLQTMRLLAQDQNKRKTFTRRTTEFAEATDSDEPEANRLQQRISRSKN
;
A
#
# COMPACT_ATOMS: atom_id res chain seq x y z
N MET A 1 5.23 4.65 -16.14
CA MET A 1 5.49 4.05 -14.82
C MET A 1 4.19 4.07 -14.04
N HIS A 2 3.66 2.90 -13.67
CA HIS A 2 2.37 2.81 -12.98
C HIS A 2 2.49 3.34 -11.55
N ILE A 3 1.45 4.01 -11.05
CA ILE A 3 1.46 4.62 -9.72
C ILE A 3 1.61 3.57 -8.61
N VAL A 4 0.99 2.40 -8.80
CA VAL A 4 1.07 1.25 -7.89
C VAL A 4 2.51 0.72 -7.83
N GLU A 5 3.15 0.51 -8.98
CA GLU A 5 4.54 0.09 -9.08
C GLU A 5 5.48 1.06 -8.33
N SER A 6 5.25 2.37 -8.50
CA SER A 6 6.03 3.44 -7.86
C SER A 6 5.92 3.41 -6.34
N ARG A 7 4.69 3.26 -5.83
CA ARG A 7 4.40 3.15 -4.39
C ARG A 7 5.10 1.92 -3.81
N TRP A 8 5.02 0.79 -4.50
CA TRP A 8 5.69 -0.44 -4.08
C TRP A 8 7.20 -0.34 -4.05
N ARG A 9 7.79 0.27 -5.08
CA ARG A 9 9.24 0.51 -5.13
C ARG A 9 9.71 1.39 -3.99
N LEU A 10 8.99 2.47 -3.69
CA LEU A 10 9.28 3.35 -2.56
C LEU A 10 9.11 2.63 -1.22
N PHE A 11 7.98 1.94 -1.03
CA PHE A 11 7.70 1.21 0.20
C PHE A 11 8.75 0.12 0.47
N GLY A 12 9.04 -0.72 -0.53
CA GLY A 12 10.09 -1.72 -0.44
C GLY A 12 11.50 -1.13 -0.29
N HIS A 13 11.73 0.10 -0.75
CA HIS A 13 12.98 0.81 -0.46
C HIS A 13 13.09 1.19 1.02
N ILE A 14 12.03 1.78 1.59
CA ILE A 14 11.96 2.15 3.01
C ILE A 14 12.17 0.92 3.90
N LEU A 15 11.50 -0.20 3.59
CA LEU A 15 11.59 -1.44 4.37
C LEU A 15 12.98 -2.06 4.43
N ARG A 16 13.81 -1.83 3.41
CA ARG A 16 15.20 -2.29 3.34
C ARG A 16 16.18 -1.40 4.11
N ARG A 17 15.79 -0.17 4.45
CA ARG A 17 16.60 0.69 5.30
C ARG A 17 16.64 0.13 6.72
N ASP A 18 17.61 0.62 7.48
CA ASP A 18 17.75 0.29 8.90
C ASP A 18 16.42 0.48 9.64
N LYS A 19 16.12 -0.41 10.59
CA LYS A 19 14.99 -0.26 11.51
C LYS A 19 15.08 1.06 12.27
N ASP A 20 16.29 1.53 12.55
CA ASP A 20 16.51 2.79 13.25
C ASP A 20 16.30 4.03 12.38
N PHE A 21 16.11 3.87 11.07
CA PHE A 21 15.80 4.98 10.19
C PHE A 21 14.46 5.63 10.59
N PRO A 22 14.36 6.98 10.65
CA PRO A 22 13.18 7.67 11.19
C PRO A 22 11.86 7.23 10.57
N VAL A 23 11.85 6.97 9.25
CA VAL A 23 10.65 6.51 8.53
C VAL A 23 10.21 5.11 8.97
N ASN A 24 11.16 4.22 9.25
CA ASN A 24 10.88 2.88 9.75
C ASN A 24 10.36 2.91 11.20
N LYS A 25 10.90 3.78 12.04
CA LYS A 25 10.38 4.02 13.40
C LYS A 25 8.96 4.56 13.37
N ALA A 26 8.69 5.56 12.52
CA ALA A 26 7.36 6.13 12.34
C ALA A 26 6.34 5.08 11.85
N MET A 27 6.75 4.20 10.93
CA MET A 27 5.90 3.13 10.43
C MET A 27 5.64 2.03 11.46
N GLN A 28 6.65 1.67 12.27
CA GLN A 28 6.44 0.77 13.41
C GLN A 28 5.48 1.39 14.44
N ALA A 29 5.67 2.67 14.77
CA ALA A 29 4.78 3.39 15.68
C ALA A 29 3.34 3.41 15.14
N TYR A 30 3.15 3.63 13.83
CA TYR A 30 1.83 3.59 13.17
C TYR A 30 1.11 2.24 13.39
N PHE A 31 1.81 1.11 13.26
CA PHE A 31 1.19 -0.21 13.46
C PHE A 31 1.14 -0.67 14.92
N ASN A 32 1.97 -0.10 15.80
CA ASN A 32 1.96 -0.40 17.23
C ASN A 32 0.91 0.43 18.00
N GLN A 33 0.51 1.59 17.48
CA GLN A 33 -0.54 2.39 18.09
C GLN A 33 -1.90 1.69 17.94
N MET A 34 -2.38 1.13 19.05
CA MET A 34 -3.78 0.74 19.18
C MET A 34 -4.65 2.01 19.19
N ALA A 35 -5.18 2.35 18.01
CA ALA A 35 -6.40 3.13 17.82
C ALA A 35 -6.49 4.47 18.59
N CYS A 36 -5.54 5.39 18.42
CA CYS A 36 -5.92 6.80 18.52
C CYS A 36 -6.67 7.15 17.23
N ARG A 37 -7.99 6.95 17.22
CA ARG A 37 -8.86 7.32 16.08
C ARG A 37 -8.83 8.84 15.96
N TYR A 38 -7.91 9.37 15.17
CA TYR A 38 -7.91 10.78 14.81
C TYR A 38 -9.28 11.13 14.21
N ARG A 39 -9.97 12.12 14.77
CA ARG A 39 -11.22 12.62 14.20
C ARG A 39 -10.89 13.30 12.88
N GLY A 40 -11.34 12.72 11.76
CA GLY A 40 -11.10 13.26 10.42
C GLY A 40 -11.16 12.20 9.31
N LYS A 41 -10.96 12.63 8.07
CA LYS A 41 -10.88 11.74 6.91
C LYS A 41 -9.71 10.75 7.12
N PRO A 42 -9.91 9.43 6.90
CA PRO A 42 -8.84 8.46 7.01
C PRO A 42 -7.66 8.91 6.15
N THR A 43 -6.51 9.09 6.79
CA THR A 43 -5.29 9.52 6.11
C THR A 43 -4.94 8.46 5.07
N THR A 44 -4.89 8.82 3.79
CA THR A 44 -4.45 7.92 2.70
C THR A 44 -2.93 7.79 2.71
N THR A 45 -2.37 7.43 3.85
CA THR A 45 -0.93 7.26 4.03
C THR A 45 -0.47 6.07 3.20
N LEU A 46 0.83 6.07 2.87
CA LEU A 46 1.46 4.99 2.10
C LEU A 46 1.05 3.60 2.61
N PRO A 47 1.05 3.28 3.93
CA PRO A 47 0.62 1.97 4.41
C PRO A 47 -0.84 1.61 4.10
N VAL A 48 -1.76 2.57 4.10
CA VAL A 48 -3.20 2.33 3.83
C VAL A 48 -3.44 2.02 2.35
N LEU A 49 -2.87 2.84 1.47
CA LEU A 49 -2.99 2.64 0.02
C LEU A 49 -2.30 1.35 -0.40
N THR A 50 -1.08 1.13 0.10
CA THR A 50 -0.32 -0.09 -0.14
C THR A 50 -1.11 -1.30 0.38
N ASN A 51 -1.68 -1.29 1.59
CA ASN A 51 -2.51 -2.39 2.08
C ASN A 51 -3.69 -2.73 1.13
N LYS A 52 -4.38 -1.71 0.60
CA LYS A 52 -5.46 -1.93 -0.36
C LYS A 52 -4.95 -2.64 -1.62
N GLU A 53 -3.85 -2.15 -2.17
CA GLU A 53 -3.21 -2.72 -3.36
C GLU A 53 -2.73 -4.17 -3.10
N ILE A 54 -2.16 -4.47 -1.92
CA ILE A 54 -1.80 -5.86 -1.52
C ILE A 54 -3.04 -6.73 -1.51
N SER A 55 -4.06 -6.34 -0.75
CA SER A 55 -5.21 -7.21 -0.49
C SER A 55 -6.01 -7.51 -1.75
N GLN A 56 -5.91 -6.64 -2.76
CA GLN A 56 -6.46 -6.88 -4.09
C GLN A 56 -5.66 -7.95 -4.85
N ALA A 57 -4.31 -7.84 -4.88
CA ALA A 57 -3.46 -8.79 -5.60
C ALA A 57 -3.21 -10.12 -4.85
N TYR A 58 -3.36 -10.13 -3.53
CA TYR A 58 -3.02 -11.26 -2.65
C TYR A 58 -4.06 -11.40 -1.53
N SER A 59 -4.95 -12.38 -1.66
CA SER A 59 -6.05 -12.63 -0.72
C SER A 59 -5.60 -12.94 0.72
N HIS A 60 -4.43 -13.56 0.88
CA HIS A 60 -3.87 -13.97 2.18
C HIS A 60 -2.93 -12.92 2.80
N MET A 61 -2.56 -11.87 2.06
CA MET A 61 -1.64 -10.85 2.56
C MET A 61 -2.38 -9.58 2.96
N LYS A 62 -1.97 -9.05 4.12
CA LYS A 62 -2.48 -7.81 4.69
C LYS A 62 -1.32 -7.04 5.27
N LEU A 63 -1.48 -5.73 5.40
CA LEU A 63 -0.57 -4.82 6.07
C LEU A 63 -1.39 -4.03 7.09
N LYS A 64 -1.73 -4.69 8.20
CA LYS A 64 -2.57 -4.13 9.28
C LYS A 64 -1.86 -4.12 10.63
N THR A 65 -0.86 -4.98 10.80
CA THR A 65 -0.17 -5.18 12.08
C THR A 65 1.33 -5.02 11.93
N SER A 66 2.02 -4.89 13.07
CA SER A 66 3.49 -4.87 13.11
C SER A 66 4.09 -6.20 12.63
N ASN A 67 3.39 -7.32 12.85
CA ASN A 67 3.82 -8.64 12.35
C ASN A 67 3.71 -8.73 10.82
N ASP A 68 2.66 -8.16 10.24
CA ASP A 68 2.51 -8.04 8.79
C ASP A 68 3.66 -7.22 8.20
N LEU A 69 4.03 -6.10 8.85
CA LEU A 69 5.16 -5.27 8.44
C LEU A 69 6.47 -6.05 8.43
N GLN A 70 6.70 -6.92 9.40
CA GLN A 70 7.90 -7.76 9.46
C GLN A 70 7.93 -8.79 8.32
N THR A 71 6.79 -9.41 8.01
CA THR A 71 6.64 -10.29 6.83
C THR A 71 6.97 -9.55 5.54
N MET A 72 6.47 -8.32 5.40
CA MET A 72 6.76 -7.46 4.24
C MET A 72 8.24 -7.07 4.14
N ARG A 73 8.94 -6.88 5.26
CA ARG A 73 10.40 -6.64 5.25
C ARG A 73 11.17 -7.82 4.69
N LEU A 74 10.83 -9.04 5.10
CA LEU A 74 11.46 -10.25 4.58
C LEU A 74 11.26 -10.38 3.06
N LEU A 75 10.06 -10.05 2.58
CA LEU A 75 9.76 -10.03 1.15
C LEU A 75 10.55 -8.94 0.41
N ALA A 76 10.69 -7.75 1.00
CA ALA A 76 11.37 -6.61 0.37
C ALA A 76 12.90 -6.78 0.28
N GLN A 77 13.50 -7.53 1.21
CA GLN A 77 14.93 -7.86 1.21
C GLN A 77 15.33 -8.79 0.05
N ASP A 78 14.47 -9.76 -0.27
CA ASP A 78 14.68 -10.66 -1.39
C ASP A 78 14.36 -9.96 -2.73
N GLN A 79 15.37 -9.81 -3.57
CA GLN A 79 15.24 -9.10 -4.84
C GLN A 79 14.27 -9.79 -5.81
N ASN A 80 14.27 -11.12 -5.84
CA ASN A 80 13.42 -11.90 -6.74
C ASN A 80 11.97 -11.84 -6.27
N LYS A 81 11.73 -12.07 -4.97
CA LYS A 81 10.39 -11.95 -4.38
C LYS A 81 9.85 -10.53 -4.57
N ARG A 82 10.65 -9.49 -4.34
CA ARG A 82 10.24 -8.10 -4.56
C ARG A 82 9.84 -7.81 -6.01
N LYS A 83 10.64 -8.26 -6.98
CA LYS A 83 10.34 -8.07 -8.42
C LYS A 83 9.04 -8.77 -8.80
N THR A 84 8.90 -10.05 -8.45
CA THR A 84 7.70 -10.84 -8.72
C THR A 84 6.47 -10.23 -8.06
N PHE A 85 6.62 -9.77 -6.82
CA PHE A 85 5.55 -9.14 -6.06
C PHE A 85 5.09 -7.82 -6.69
N THR A 86 6.04 -6.93 -7.01
CA THR A 86 5.74 -5.63 -7.64
C THR A 86 5.07 -5.82 -9.00
N ARG A 87 5.51 -6.82 -9.77
CA ARG A 87 4.90 -7.15 -11.06
C ARG A 87 3.44 -7.57 -10.88
N ARG A 88 3.17 -8.55 -10.01
CA ARG A 88 1.80 -9.03 -9.76
C ARG A 88 0.85 -7.96 -9.24
N THR A 89 1.31 -7.12 -8.30
CA THR A 89 0.47 -6.03 -7.80
C THR A 89 0.14 -5.01 -8.88
N THR A 90 1.05 -4.79 -9.83
CA THR A 90 0.85 -3.87 -10.96
C THR A 90 -0.08 -4.47 -12.01
N GLU A 91 0.13 -5.73 -12.41
CA GLU A 91 -0.75 -6.47 -13.34
C GLU A 91 -2.20 -6.50 -12.83
N PHE A 92 -2.40 -6.75 -11.53
CA PHE A 92 -3.75 -6.76 -10.95
C PHE A 92 -4.37 -5.37 -10.92
N ALA A 93 -3.59 -4.34 -10.61
CA ALA A 93 -4.06 -2.96 -10.62
C ALA A 93 -4.49 -2.52 -12.04
N GLU A 94 -3.73 -2.90 -13.06
CA GLU A 94 -4.05 -2.66 -14.46
C GLU A 94 -5.34 -3.37 -14.89
N ALA A 95 -5.52 -4.64 -14.50
CA ALA A 95 -6.74 -5.39 -14.78
C ALA A 95 -7.97 -4.71 -14.14
N THR A 96 -7.86 -4.29 -12.88
CA THR A 96 -8.95 -3.55 -12.22
C THR A 96 -9.20 -2.17 -12.84
N ASP A 97 -8.17 -1.55 -13.44
CA ASP A 97 -8.32 -0.27 -14.12
C ASP A 97 -9.00 -0.42 -15.49
N SER A 98 -8.97 -1.60 -16.11
CA SER A 98 -9.59 -1.88 -17.42
C SER A 98 -11.08 -2.23 -17.35
N ASP A 99 -11.56 -2.75 -16.22
CA ASP A 99 -12.94 -3.28 -16.08
C ASP A 99 -13.99 -2.23 -15.65
N GLU A 100 -13.57 -1.04 -15.22
CA GLU A 100 -14.49 0.03 -14.81
C GLU A 100 -14.51 1.15 -15.86
N PRO A 101 -15.64 1.43 -16.53
CA PRO A 101 -15.71 2.45 -17.56
C PRO A 101 -15.35 3.82 -16.98
N GLU A 102 -14.47 4.56 -17.66
CA GLU A 102 -13.94 5.87 -17.24
C GLU A 102 -15.05 6.86 -16.85
N ALA A 103 -16.22 6.76 -17.50
CA ALA A 103 -17.43 7.50 -17.17
C ALA A 103 -17.88 7.31 -15.71
N ASN A 104 -17.84 6.09 -15.16
CA ASN A 104 -18.18 5.82 -13.75
C ASN A 104 -17.14 6.41 -12.79
N ARG A 105 -15.87 6.42 -13.16
CA ARG A 105 -14.80 7.03 -12.35
C ARG A 105 -14.95 8.54 -12.27
N LEU A 106 -15.26 9.18 -13.39
CA LEU A 106 -15.50 10.62 -13.45
C LEU A 106 -16.75 11.01 -12.66
N GLN A 107 -17.84 10.24 -12.79
CA GLN A 107 -19.05 10.48 -12.00
C GLN A 107 -18.80 10.30 -10.50
N GLN A 108 -18.11 9.25 -10.06
CA GLN A 108 -17.75 9.08 -8.64
C GLN A 108 -16.84 10.20 -8.11
N ARG A 109 -15.91 10.72 -8.93
CA ARG A 109 -15.04 11.84 -8.54
C ARG A 109 -15.79 13.15 -8.43
N ILE A 110 -16.72 13.42 -9.35
CA ILE A 110 -17.59 14.61 -9.32
C ILE A 110 -18.54 14.54 -8.12
N SER A 111 -19.14 13.38 -7.85
CA SER A 111 -20.03 13.19 -6.69
C SER A 111 -19.30 13.33 -5.36
N ARG A 112 -18.03 12.92 -5.28
CA ARG A 112 -17.19 13.09 -4.07
C ARG A 112 -16.65 14.51 -3.88
N SER A 113 -16.69 15.37 -4.91
CA SER A 113 -16.24 16.77 -4.83
C SER A 113 -17.36 17.74 -4.46
N LYS A 114 -18.62 17.28 -4.41
CA LYS A 114 -19.82 18.09 -4.13
C LYS A 114 -20.34 17.96 -2.69
N ASN A 115 -19.63 17.20 -1.84
CA ASN A 115 -19.91 17.07 -0.39
C ASN A 115 -18.76 17.63 0.44
#